data_AF-A0A1Y3B7L8-F1
#
_entry.id   AF-A0A1Y3B7L8-F1
#
_cell.length_a   1.000
_cell.length_b   1.000
_cell.length_c   1.000
_cell.angle_alpha   90.00
_cell.angle_beta   90.00
_cell.angle_gamma   90.00
#
_symmetry.space_group_name_H-M   'P 1'
#
loop_
_entity.id
_entity.type
_entity.pdbx_description
1 polymer ?
#
loop_
_entity_poly.entity_id
_entity_poly.type
_entity_poly.pdbx_seq_one_letter_code
_entity_poly.pdbx_strand_id
1 'polypeptide(L)'
;MDYPPKQSEEVVKIARGDDALSVLLHTEFRNKFINELIEIEYFLRERINEMESDHALASYLFQSAPSVVQLTGIDGLREMMAIVIQIRQQFESAALKALFYMKNSPKYIENLYKKLNHLKTLSEKAMKKSEELELKRSDLFKKLSDIGPQIHEQIQQTKQIQRRVSFVCLFCF
;
A
#
# COMPACT_ATOMS: atom_id res chain seq x y z
N MET A 1 -32.92 -45.43 -48.01
CA MET A 1 -31.84 -44.46 -48.26
C MET A 1 -31.36 -44.00 -46.89
N ASP A 2 -30.48 -44.80 -46.28
CA ASP A 2 -29.82 -44.47 -45.02
C ASP A 2 -28.74 -43.45 -45.31
N TYR A 3 -28.96 -42.21 -44.86
CA TYR A 3 -27.88 -41.24 -44.76
C TYR A 3 -27.11 -41.51 -43.46
N PRO A 4 -25.78 -41.69 -43.51
CA PRO A 4 -25.01 -41.84 -42.29
C PRO A 4 -25.04 -40.51 -41.51
N PRO A 5 -25.05 -40.55 -40.18
CA PRO A 5 -24.98 -39.33 -39.38
C PRO A 5 -23.63 -38.67 -39.65
N LYS A 6 -23.64 -37.40 -40.10
CA LYS A 6 -22.46 -36.56 -40.10
C LYS A 6 -22.05 -36.40 -38.63
N GLN A 7 -21.02 -37.13 -38.21
CA GLN A 7 -20.31 -36.84 -36.97
C GLN A 7 -19.70 -35.45 -37.15
N SER A 8 -20.38 -34.44 -36.62
CA SER A 8 -19.77 -33.14 -36.40
C SER A 8 -18.73 -33.34 -35.31
N GLU A 9 -17.50 -33.61 -35.70
CA GLU A 9 -16.35 -33.43 -34.81
C GLU A 9 -16.38 -31.97 -34.36
N GLU A 10 -16.87 -31.73 -33.14
CA GLU A 10 -16.58 -30.51 -32.40
C GLU A 10 -15.06 -30.44 -32.27
N VAL A 11 -14.43 -29.72 -33.19
CA VAL A 11 -13.02 -29.35 -33.07
C VAL A 11 -12.93 -28.42 -31.87
N VAL A 12 -12.70 -29.00 -30.69
CA VAL A 12 -12.41 -28.27 -29.46
C VAL A 12 -11.18 -27.42 -29.73
N LYS A 13 -11.39 -26.13 -29.96
CA LYS A 13 -10.31 -25.17 -30.17
C LYS A 13 -9.62 -24.95 -28.82
N ILE A 14 -8.55 -25.70 -28.59
CA ILE A 14 -7.68 -25.53 -27.42
C ILE A 14 -6.85 -24.27 -27.65
N ALA A 15 -6.99 -23.27 -26.78
CA ALA A 15 -6.16 -22.07 -26.80
C ALA A 15 -4.68 -22.43 -26.58
N ARG A 16 -3.77 -21.83 -27.36
CA ARG A 16 -2.33 -22.11 -27.32
C ARG A 16 -1.53 -20.81 -27.27
N GLY A 17 -0.37 -20.85 -26.60
CA GLY A 17 0.52 -19.70 -26.52
C GLY A 17 -0.14 -18.54 -25.77
N ASP A 18 -0.09 -17.35 -26.37
CA ASP A 18 -0.65 -16.13 -25.80
C ASP A 18 -2.17 -16.19 -25.63
N ASP A 19 -2.88 -16.92 -26.49
CA ASP A 19 -4.34 -17.10 -26.38
C ASP A 19 -4.75 -17.93 -25.16
N ALA A 20 -3.82 -18.70 -24.58
CA ALA A 20 -4.05 -19.45 -23.34
C ALA A 20 -3.82 -18.60 -22.08
N LEU A 21 -3.25 -17.41 -22.22
CA LEU A 21 -2.98 -16.52 -21.09
C LEU A 21 -4.27 -15.82 -20.65
N SER A 22 -4.54 -15.85 -19.35
CA SER A 22 -5.66 -15.11 -18.77
C SER A 22 -5.46 -13.59 -18.87
N VAL A 23 -6.55 -12.83 -18.70
CA VAL A 23 -6.58 -11.36 -18.66
C VAL A 23 -5.46 -10.78 -17.79
N LEU A 24 -5.10 -11.44 -16.68
CA LEU A 24 -4.08 -10.94 -15.76
C LEU A 24 -2.64 -11.15 -16.29
N LEU A 25 -2.44 -12.23 -17.04
CA LEU A 25 -1.13 -12.71 -17.43
C LEU A 25 -0.68 -12.14 -18.76
N HIS A 26 -1.60 -11.82 -19.66
CA HIS A 26 -1.26 -11.22 -20.95
C HIS A 26 -1.29 -9.69 -20.86
N THR A 27 -0.13 -9.04 -20.99
CA THR A 27 -0.02 -7.58 -20.78
C THR A 27 -0.84 -6.77 -21.79
N GLU A 28 -0.77 -7.07 -23.08
CA GLU A 28 -1.56 -6.33 -24.08
C GLU A 28 -3.07 -6.51 -23.88
N PHE A 29 -3.52 -7.75 -23.70
CA PHE A 29 -4.93 -8.03 -23.45
C PHE A 29 -5.44 -7.39 -22.14
N ARG A 30 -4.63 -7.38 -21.07
CA ARG A 30 -4.94 -6.65 -19.83
C ARG A 30 -5.14 -5.16 -20.08
N ASN A 31 -4.22 -4.54 -20.82
CA ASN A 31 -4.29 -3.11 -21.11
C ASN A 31 -5.53 -2.79 -21.93
N LYS A 32 -5.83 -3.61 -22.95
CA LYS A 32 -7.06 -3.49 -23.72
C LYS A 32 -8.29 -3.63 -22.82
N PHE A 33 -8.35 -4.68 -22.00
CA PHE A 33 -9.47 -4.91 -21.08
C PHE A 33 -9.72 -3.72 -20.14
N ILE A 34 -8.66 -3.12 -19.59
CA ILE A 34 -8.78 -1.91 -18.75
C ILE A 34 -9.29 -0.72 -19.56
N ASN A 35 -8.83 -0.53 -20.79
CA ASN A 35 -9.32 0.54 -21.66
C ASN A 35 -10.82 0.37 -21.98
N GLU A 36 -11.27 -0.85 -22.27
CA GLU A 36 -12.69 -1.15 -22.50
C GLU A 36 -13.53 -0.85 -21.25
N LEU A 37 -13.03 -1.17 -20.04
CA LEU A 37 -13.72 -0.80 -18.79
C LEU A 37 -13.84 0.73 -18.61
N ILE A 38 -12.79 1.47 -18.97
CA ILE A 38 -12.79 2.93 -18.93
C ILE A 38 -13.82 3.48 -19.95
N GLU A 39 -13.83 2.94 -21.17
CA GLU A 39 -14.79 3.34 -22.20
C GLU A 39 -16.23 3.07 -21.77
N ILE A 40 -16.51 1.90 -21.18
CA ILE A 40 -17.83 1.58 -20.63
C ILE A 40 -18.20 2.55 -19.49
N GLU A 41 -17.27 2.88 -18.61
CA GLU A 41 -17.51 3.86 -17.54
C GLU A 41 -17.90 5.23 -18.10
N TYR A 42 -17.20 5.71 -19.14
CA TYR A 42 -17.53 6.97 -19.82
C TYR A 42 -18.89 6.88 -20.51
N PHE A 43 -19.16 5.80 -21.24
CA PHE A 43 -20.45 5.59 -21.89
C PHE A 43 -21.60 5.63 -20.90
N LEU A 44 -21.49 4.92 -19.77
CA LEU A 44 -22.53 4.89 -18.74
C LEU A 44 -22.74 6.26 -18.10
N ARG A 45 -21.66 7.01 -17.84
CA ARG A 45 -21.72 8.37 -17.31
C ARG A 45 -22.46 9.32 -18.26
N GLU A 46 -22.08 9.32 -19.54
CA GLU A 46 -22.74 10.14 -20.54
C GLU A 46 -24.22 9.75 -20.69
N ARG A 47 -24.53 8.45 -20.66
CA ARG A 47 -25.91 7.99 -20.73
C ARG A 47 -26.76 8.42 -19.53
N ILE A 48 -26.20 8.37 -18.33
CA ILE A 48 -26.87 8.88 -17.12
C ILE A 48 -27.16 10.38 -17.26
N ASN A 49 -26.15 11.17 -17.65
CA ASN A 49 -26.31 12.62 -17.86
C ASN A 49 -27.38 12.92 -18.93
N GLU A 50 -27.39 12.15 -20.01
CA GLU A 50 -28.35 12.27 -21.09
C GLU A 50 -29.78 11.98 -20.62
N MET A 51 -29.99 10.93 -19.81
CA MET A 51 -31.31 10.58 -19.26
C MET A 51 -31.78 11.53 -18.16
N GLU A 52 -30.86 12.18 -17.45
CA GLU A 52 -31.16 13.23 -16.47
C GLU A 52 -31.49 14.58 -17.15
N SER A 53 -31.11 14.75 -18.42
CA SER A 53 -31.43 15.93 -19.20
C SER A 53 -32.83 15.82 -19.85
N ASP A 54 -33.56 16.94 -19.96
CA ASP A 54 -34.89 17.00 -20.61
C ASP A 54 -34.83 16.89 -22.16
N HIS A 55 -33.76 16.31 -22.71
CA HIS A 55 -33.58 16.18 -24.15
C HIS A 55 -34.45 15.03 -24.70
N ALA A 56 -35.50 15.38 -25.45
CA ALA A 56 -36.38 14.42 -26.12
C ALA A 56 -35.65 13.41 -27.04
N LEU A 57 -34.45 13.77 -27.53
CA LEU A 57 -33.58 12.88 -28.33
C LEU A 57 -33.08 11.67 -27.54
N ALA A 58 -32.91 11.80 -26.22
CA ALA A 58 -32.38 10.73 -25.36
C ALA A 58 -33.30 9.52 -25.25
N SER A 59 -34.60 9.76 -25.40
CA SER A 59 -35.64 8.72 -25.43
C SER A 59 -35.78 8.08 -26.81
N TYR A 60 -35.27 8.71 -27.88
CA TYR A 60 -35.43 8.24 -29.26
C TYR A 60 -34.30 7.31 -29.71
N LEU A 61 -33.07 7.53 -29.23
CA LEU A 61 -31.88 6.79 -29.67
C LEU A 61 -31.94 5.27 -29.44
N PHE A 62 -32.68 4.81 -28.43
CA PHE A 62 -32.76 3.40 -28.04
C PHE A 62 -34.11 2.74 -28.35
N GLN A 63 -34.98 3.36 -29.15
CA GLN A 63 -36.29 2.77 -29.50
C GLN A 63 -36.18 1.44 -30.26
N SER A 64 -35.09 1.23 -31.00
CA SER A 64 -34.78 -0.02 -31.70
C SER A 64 -33.88 -0.96 -30.90
N ALA A 65 -33.46 -0.58 -29.68
CA ALA A 65 -32.60 -1.40 -28.85
C ALA A 65 -33.36 -2.59 -28.24
N PRO A 66 -32.67 -3.66 -27.80
CA PRO A 66 -33.31 -4.75 -27.07
C PRO A 66 -34.09 -4.26 -25.84
N SER A 67 -35.17 -4.96 -25.46
CA SER A 67 -36.04 -4.58 -24.34
C SER A 67 -35.29 -4.38 -23.02
N VAL A 68 -34.25 -5.17 -22.77
CA VAL A 68 -33.39 -5.02 -21.59
C VAL A 68 -32.76 -3.63 -21.51
N VAL A 69 -32.33 -3.07 -22.65
CA VAL A 69 -31.72 -1.73 -22.72
C VAL A 69 -32.79 -0.65 -22.56
N GLN A 70 -33.97 -0.84 -23.15
CA GLN A 70 -35.08 0.12 -23.06
C GLN A 70 -35.66 0.22 -21.65
N LEU A 71 -35.73 -0.90 -20.93
CA LEU A 71 -36.30 -0.98 -19.58
C LEU A 71 -35.30 -0.62 -18.47
N THR A 72 -34.01 -0.47 -18.80
CA THR A 72 -33.00 -0.08 -17.81
C THR A 72 -33.15 1.41 -17.51
N GLY A 73 -33.62 1.72 -16.30
CA GLY A 73 -33.69 3.09 -15.79
C GLY A 73 -32.34 3.61 -15.29
N ILE A 74 -32.32 4.89 -14.87
CA ILE A 74 -31.12 5.57 -14.36
C ILE A 74 -30.48 4.79 -13.20
N ASP A 75 -31.29 4.25 -12.29
CA ASP A 75 -30.79 3.47 -11.15
C ASP A 75 -30.05 2.20 -11.60
N GLY A 76 -30.58 1.50 -12.60
CA GLY A 76 -29.91 0.33 -13.19
C GLY A 76 -28.59 0.70 -13.87
N LEU A 77 -28.52 1.85 -14.55
CA LEU A 77 -27.25 2.35 -15.12
C LEU A 77 -26.23 2.71 -14.04
N ARG A 78 -26.67 3.29 -12.91
CA ARG A 78 -25.81 3.58 -11.77
C ARG A 78 -25.27 2.31 -11.12
N GLU A 79 -26.08 1.26 -11.00
CA GLU A 79 -25.63 -0.05 -10.54
C GLU A 79 -24.59 -0.67 -11.48
N MET A 80 -24.84 -0.64 -12.80
CA MET A 80 -23.87 -1.08 -13.80
C MET A 80 -22.55 -0.30 -13.70
N MET A 81 -22.63 1.03 -13.55
CA MET A 81 -21.46 1.88 -13.40
C MET A 81 -20.67 1.54 -12.13
N ALA A 82 -21.35 1.28 -11.01
CA ALA A 82 -20.72 0.87 -9.77
C ALA A 82 -19.96 -0.46 -9.93
N ILE A 83 -20.55 -1.44 -10.63
CA ILE A 83 -19.89 -2.73 -10.92
C ILE A 83 -18.64 -2.51 -11.78
N VAL A 84 -18.73 -1.72 -12.84
CA VAL A 84 -17.59 -1.43 -13.73
C VAL A 84 -16.46 -0.74 -12.98
N ILE A 85 -16.78 0.27 -12.16
CA ILE A 85 -15.80 0.96 -11.31
C ILE A 85 -15.17 -0.02 -10.32
N GLN A 86 -15.96 -0.88 -9.67
CA GLN A 86 -15.44 -1.86 -8.73
C GLN A 86 -14.47 -2.82 -9.41
N ILE A 87 -14.81 -3.36 -10.59
CA ILE A 87 -13.93 -4.24 -11.35
C ILE A 87 -12.65 -3.49 -11.73
N ARG A 88 -12.74 -2.28 -12.28
CA ARG A 88 -11.57 -1.48 -12.66
C ARG A 88 -10.64 -1.23 -11.47
N GLN A 89 -11.18 -0.90 -10.31
CA GLN A 89 -10.41 -0.69 -9.08
C GLN A 89 -9.63 -1.93 -8.64
N GLN A 90 -10.15 -3.15 -8.87
CA GLN A 90 -9.40 -4.38 -8.57
C GLN A 90 -8.10 -4.46 -9.39
N PHE A 91 -8.15 -4.05 -10.67
CA PHE A 91 -6.97 -3.98 -11.54
C PHE A 91 -5.96 -2.91 -11.10
N GLU A 92 -6.43 -1.89 -10.38
CA GLU A 92 -5.60 -0.80 -9.90
C GLU A 92 -5.04 -0.99 -8.49
N SER A 93 -5.40 -2.09 -7.81
CA SER A 93 -4.91 -2.40 -6.48
C SER A 93 -3.39 -2.47 -6.43
N ALA A 94 -2.80 -1.96 -5.35
CA ALA A 94 -1.34 -1.92 -5.20
C ALA A 94 -0.72 -3.34 -5.24
N ALA A 95 -1.41 -4.33 -4.68
CA ALA A 95 -0.99 -5.72 -4.70
C ALA A 95 -0.92 -6.26 -6.13
N LEU A 96 -1.97 -6.06 -6.93
CA LEU A 96 -2.02 -6.58 -8.29
C LEU A 96 -1.03 -5.84 -9.21
N LYS A 97 -0.90 -4.51 -9.06
CA LYS A 97 0.15 -3.73 -9.76
C LYS A 97 1.54 -4.25 -9.45
N ALA A 98 1.84 -4.55 -8.18
CA ALA A 98 3.12 -5.13 -7.80
C ALA A 98 3.36 -6.49 -8.48
N LEU A 99 2.35 -7.36 -8.54
CA LEU A 99 2.44 -8.64 -9.25
C LEU A 99 2.70 -8.45 -10.75
N PHE A 100 2.05 -7.48 -11.39
CA PHE A 100 2.31 -7.14 -12.79
C PHE A 100 3.75 -6.66 -13.00
N TYR A 101 4.28 -5.80 -12.13
CA TYR A 101 5.67 -5.36 -12.22
C TYR A 101 6.67 -6.49 -11.97
N MET A 102 6.40 -7.38 -11.01
CA MET A 102 7.23 -8.56 -10.75
C MET A 102 7.30 -9.47 -11.98
N LYS A 103 6.16 -9.73 -12.63
CA LYS A 103 6.12 -10.57 -13.84
C LYS A 103 6.83 -9.92 -15.03
N ASN A 104 6.59 -8.63 -15.27
CA ASN A 104 7.05 -7.96 -16.49
C ASN A 104 8.45 -7.36 -16.36
N SER A 105 9.01 -7.23 -15.16
CA SER A 105 10.29 -6.57 -14.92
C SER A 105 11.12 -7.26 -13.84
N PRO A 106 12.15 -8.05 -14.22
CA PRO A 106 13.11 -8.62 -13.26
C PRO A 106 13.80 -7.54 -12.41
N LYS A 107 14.07 -6.38 -13.02
CA LYS A 107 14.67 -5.21 -12.35
C LYS A 107 13.81 -4.67 -11.21
N TYR A 108 12.48 -4.79 -11.30
CA TYR A 108 11.58 -4.41 -10.19
C TYR A 108 11.84 -5.30 -8.96
N ILE A 109 11.98 -6.61 -9.17
CA ILE A 109 12.27 -7.57 -8.09
C ILE A 109 13.64 -7.27 -7.47
N GLU A 110 14.66 -7.00 -8.28
CA GLU A 110 16.00 -6.65 -7.78
C GLU A 110 15.98 -5.36 -6.93
N ASN A 111 15.26 -4.34 -7.38
CA ASN A 111 15.11 -3.10 -6.63
C ASN A 111 14.35 -3.30 -5.32
N LEU A 112 13.31 -4.13 -5.34
CA LEU A 112 12.56 -4.51 -4.14
C LEU A 112 13.46 -5.24 -3.14
N TYR A 113 14.26 -6.19 -3.61
CA TYR A 113 15.24 -6.90 -2.80
C TYR A 113 16.27 -5.96 -2.17
N LYS A 114 16.84 -5.03 -2.95
CA LYS A 114 17.78 -4.01 -2.45
C LYS A 114 17.14 -3.13 -1.38
N LYS A 115 15.90 -2.69 -1.60
CA LYS A 115 15.15 -1.87 -0.64
C LYS A 115 14.89 -2.62 0.67
N LEU A 116 14.47 -3.88 0.58
CA LEU A 116 14.22 -4.73 1.75
C LEU A 116 15.50 -4.96 2.56
N ASN A 117 16.61 -5.30 1.89
CA ASN A 117 17.90 -5.50 2.55
C ASN A 117 18.45 -4.22 3.19
N HIS A 118 18.23 -3.07 2.55
CA HIS A 118 18.60 -1.79 3.14
C HIS A 118 17.79 -1.52 4.42
N LEU A 119 16.48 -1.73 4.38
CA LEU A 119 15.61 -1.55 5.54
C LEU A 119 15.97 -2.50 6.69
N LYS A 120 16.29 -3.77 6.37
CA LYS A 120 16.78 -4.75 7.34
C LYS A 120 18.06 -4.25 8.02
N THR A 121 19.06 -3.84 7.23
CA THR A 121 20.32 -3.31 7.75
C THR A 121 20.11 -2.08 8.65
N LEU A 122 19.20 -1.18 8.27
CA LEU A 122 18.87 -0.01 9.09
C LEU A 122 18.21 -0.41 10.41
N SER A 123 17.29 -1.37 10.38
CA SER A 123 16.63 -1.89 11.58
C SER A 123 17.64 -2.52 12.54
N GLU A 124 18.54 -3.37 12.04
CA GLU A 124 19.60 -3.99 12.85
C GLU A 124 20.52 -2.94 13.50
N LYS A 125 20.91 -1.90 12.74
CA LYS A 125 21.71 -0.78 13.28
C LYS A 125 20.95 0.00 14.36
N ALA A 126 19.66 0.25 14.15
CA ALA A 126 18.83 0.96 15.13
C ALA A 126 18.70 0.16 16.43
N MET A 127 18.51 -1.16 16.35
CA MET A 127 18.44 -2.04 17.52
C MET A 127 19.76 -2.02 18.31
N LYS A 128 20.90 -2.21 17.64
CA LYS A 128 22.22 -2.14 18.30
C LYS A 128 22.45 -0.80 18.99
N LYS A 129 22.11 0.30 18.31
CA LYS A 129 22.25 1.65 18.89
C LYS A 129 21.32 1.84 20.11
N SER A 130 20.13 1.25 20.10
CA SER A 130 19.22 1.27 21.25
C SER A 130 19.87 0.60 22.46
N GLU A 131 20.42 -0.61 22.28
CA GLU A 131 21.11 -1.36 23.33
C GLU A 131 22.31 -0.58 23.89
N GLU A 132 23.14 0.01 23.03
CA GLU A 132 24.27 0.84 23.42
C GLU A 132 23.84 2.07 24.26
N LEU A 133 22.73 2.70 23.87
CA LEU A 133 22.20 3.85 24.60
C LEU A 133 21.62 3.46 25.97
N GLU A 134 21.01 2.28 26.09
CA GLU A 134 20.53 1.75 27.37
C GLU A 134 21.69 1.47 28.34
N LEU A 135 22.77 0.85 27.87
CA LEU A 135 23.98 0.64 28.66
C LEU A 135 24.58 1.98 29.11
N LYS A 136 24.74 2.93 28.17
CA LYS A 136 25.26 4.26 28.48
C LYS A 136 24.38 5.01 29.50
N ARG A 137 23.05 4.87 29.38
CA ARG A 137 22.10 5.43 30.35
C ARG A 137 22.32 4.84 31.74
N SER A 138 22.44 3.51 31.85
CA SER A 138 22.72 2.84 33.12
C SER A 138 24.04 3.33 33.74
N ASP A 139 25.11 3.45 32.96
CA ASP A 139 26.40 3.93 33.46
C ASP A 139 26.36 5.37 33.93
N LEU A 140 25.68 6.25 33.18
CA LEU A 140 25.47 7.64 33.61
C LEU A 140 24.63 7.71 34.89
N PHE A 141 23.65 6.82 35.04
CA PHE A 141 22.83 6.76 36.24
C PHE A 141 23.64 6.33 37.47
N LYS A 142 24.53 5.35 37.33
CA LYS A 142 25.47 4.96 38.39
C LYS A 142 26.38 6.12 38.78
N LYS A 143 27.01 6.77 37.79
CA LYS A 143 27.86 7.95 38.01
C LYS A 143 27.10 9.07 38.72
N LEU A 144 25.85 9.31 38.35
CA LEU A 144 25.00 10.30 38.99
C LEU A 144 24.73 9.95 40.45
N SER A 145 24.47 8.67 40.75
CA SER A 145 24.27 8.18 42.12
C SER A 145 25.52 8.37 43.00
N ASP A 146 26.72 8.22 42.43
CA ASP A 146 27.99 8.33 43.17
C ASP A 146 28.36 9.78 43.52
N ILE A 147 27.83 10.77 42.79
CA ILE A 147 28.09 12.19 43.03
C ILE A 147 27.53 12.66 44.38
N GLY A 148 26.36 12.17 44.79
CA GLY A 148 25.74 12.55 46.07
C GLY A 148 26.63 12.25 47.29
N PRO A 149 27.12 11.00 47.44
CA PRO A 149 28.11 10.65 48.46
C PRO A 149 29.39 11.49 48.41
N GLN A 150 29.94 11.73 47.22
CA GLN A 150 31.16 12.54 47.05
C GLN A 150 30.95 13.99 47.52
N ILE A 151 29.80 14.59 47.18
CA ILE A 151 29.43 15.93 47.67
C ILE A 151 29.34 15.92 49.20
N HIS A 152 28.69 14.92 49.78
CA HIS A 152 28.57 14.81 51.24
C HIS A 152 29.93 14.70 51.91
N GLU A 153 30.83 13.87 51.39
CA GLU A 153 32.20 13.73 51.89
C GLU A 153 32.94 15.07 51.85
N GLN A 154 32.90 15.78 50.73
CA GLN A 154 33.52 17.09 50.58
C GLN A 154 32.95 18.11 51.58
N ILE A 155 31.62 18.14 51.78
CA ILE A 155 30.97 19.01 52.78
C ILE A 155 31.50 18.71 54.19
N GLN A 156 31.64 17.43 54.55
CA GLN A 156 32.16 17.04 55.86
C GLN A 156 33.61 17.49 56.06
N GLN A 157 34.45 17.31 55.03
CA GLN A 157 35.84 17.77 55.05
C GLN A 157 35.91 19.30 55.19
N THR A 158 35.12 20.06 54.43
CA THR A 158 35.07 21.53 54.53
C THR A 158 34.62 21.98 55.92
N LYS A 159 33.60 21.34 56.51
CA LYS A 159 33.14 21.64 57.88
C LYS A 159 34.22 21.38 58.93
N GLN A 160 35.01 20.31 58.77
CA GLN A 160 36.13 20.03 59.68
C GLN A 160 37.22 21.09 59.58
N ILE A 161 37.58 21.51 58.36
CA ILE A 161 38.55 22.57 58.12
C ILE A 161 38.08 23.89 58.74
N GLN A 162 36.82 24.28 58.48
CA GLN A 162 36.23 25.49 59.07
C GLN A 162 36.29 25.47 60.60
N ARG A 163 35.95 24.36 61.25
CA ARG A 163 36.07 24.22 62.71
C ARG A 163 37.50 24.46 63.19
N ARG A 164 38.50 23.88 62.52
CA ARG A 164 39.92 24.07 62.89
C ARG A 164 40.35 25.53 62.73
N VAL A 165 39.97 26.19 61.64
CA VAL A 165 40.29 27.61 61.40
C VAL A 165 39.63 28.51 62.44
N SER A 166 38.33 28.32 62.71
CA SER A 166 37.62 29.10 63.74
C SER A 166 38.21 28.88 65.14
N PHE A 167 38.61 27.65 65.47
CA PHE A 167 39.23 27.34 66.75
C PHE A 167 40.59 28.06 66.91
N VAL A 168 41.41 28.10 65.86
CA VAL A 168 42.67 28.84 65.84
C VAL A 168 42.44 30.34 65.96
N CYS A 169 41.44 30.91 65.27
CA CYS A 169 41.12 32.33 65.39
C CYS A 169 40.59 32.72 66.79
N LEU A 170 39.87 31.83 67.48
CA LEU A 170 39.38 32.05 68.86
C LEU A 170 40.48 31.97 69.92
N PHE A 171 41.61 31.32 69.62
CA PHE A 171 42.75 31.17 70.53
C PHE A 171 43.91 32.14 70.24
N CYS A 172 43.85 32.90 69.14
CA CYS A 172 44.88 33.87 68.73
C CYS A 172 44.48 35.35 68.93
N PHE A 173 43.36 35.63 69.58
CA PHE A 173 42.94 36.95 70.06
C PHE A 173 42.72 36.90 71.57
#